data_AF-A0A967A606-F1
#
_entry.id   AF-A0A967A606-F1
#
_cell.length_a   1.000
_cell.length_b   1.000
_cell.length_c   1.000
_cell.angle_alpha   90.00
_cell.angle_beta   90.00
_cell.angle_gamma   90.00
#
_symmetry.space_group_name_H-M   'P 1'
#
loop_
_entity.id
_entity.type
_entity.pdbx_description
1 polymer ?
#
loop_
_entity_poly.entity_id
_entity_poly.type
_entity_poly.pdbx_seq_one_letter_code
_entity_poly.pdbx_strand_id
1 'polypeptide(L)'
;MASSNQQALQRAISTIQQSDPLIKLLQQVRLGRLKPSDAGLRAVTESWLGIYEKAVSTEGLTRFDLCRLNPVPRLSVLLKVGVLTDDHPDVRALEAAYERAFARAAGE
;
A
#
# COMPACT_ATOMS: atom_id res chain seq x y z
N MET A 1 6.15 -11.12 -23.83
CA MET A 1 5.96 -9.92 -22.97
C MET A 1 5.14 -10.20 -21.72
N ALA A 2 4.08 -11.03 -21.75
CA ALA A 2 3.25 -11.37 -20.58
C ALA A 2 4.02 -11.96 -19.36
N SER A 3 5.08 -12.73 -19.59
CA SER A 3 5.88 -13.35 -18.51
C SER A 3 6.64 -12.32 -17.66
N SER A 4 7.16 -11.25 -18.26
CA SER A 4 7.88 -10.19 -17.54
C SER A 4 6.95 -9.37 -16.66
N ASN A 5 5.74 -9.09 -17.17
CA ASN A 5 4.74 -8.33 -16.43
C ASN A 5 4.20 -9.08 -15.23
N GLN A 6 3.94 -10.38 -15.41
CA GLN A 6 3.54 -11.25 -14.30
C GLN A 6 4.63 -11.34 -13.23
N GLN A 7 5.92 -11.37 -13.62
CA GLN A 7 7.02 -11.33 -12.66
C GLN A 7 7.10 -9.99 -11.92
N ALA A 8 6.89 -8.87 -12.62
CA ALA A 8 6.84 -7.55 -12.00
C ALA A 8 5.72 -7.44 -10.96
N LEU A 9 4.51 -7.91 -11.31
CA LEU A 9 3.39 -7.97 -10.38
C LEU A 9 3.69 -8.85 -9.16
N GLN A 10 4.22 -10.06 -9.37
CA GLN A 10 4.52 -10.97 -8.26
C GLN A 10 5.57 -10.40 -7.32
N ARG A 11 6.59 -9.71 -7.86
CA ARG A 11 7.56 -8.98 -7.04
C ARG A 11 6.88 -7.85 -6.25
N ALA A 12 6.05 -7.03 -6.90
CA ALA A 12 5.33 -5.95 -6.22
C ALA A 12 4.45 -6.47 -5.08
N ILE A 13 3.66 -7.52 -5.32
CA ILE A 13 2.83 -8.18 -4.29
C ILE A 13 3.71 -8.67 -3.14
N SER A 14 4.80 -9.37 -3.44
CA SER A 14 5.69 -9.95 -2.43
C SER A 14 6.32 -8.86 -1.56
N THR A 15 6.80 -7.77 -2.18
CA THR A 15 7.40 -6.63 -1.48
C THR A 15 6.39 -5.92 -0.57
N ILE A 16 5.17 -5.68 -1.06
CA ILE A 16 4.10 -5.06 -0.25
C ILE A 16 3.75 -5.94 0.96
N GLN A 17 3.60 -7.26 0.75
CA GLN A 17 3.18 -8.20 1.78
C GLN A 17 4.26 -8.42 2.85
N GLN A 18 5.54 -8.46 2.45
CA GLN A 18 6.66 -8.71 3.37
C GLN A 18 6.76 -7.65 4.47
N SER A 19 6.39 -6.41 4.16
CA SER A 19 6.46 -5.27 5.07
C SER A 19 5.09 -4.80 5.57
N ASP A 20 4.02 -5.58 5.35
CA ASP A 20 2.64 -5.16 5.65
C ASP A 20 2.41 -5.02 7.18
N PRO A 21 2.15 -3.79 7.69
CA PRO A 21 1.94 -3.55 9.11
C PRO A 21 0.60 -4.13 9.62
N LEU A 22 -0.36 -4.44 8.73
CA LEU A 22 -1.67 -4.98 9.10
C LEU A 22 -1.56 -6.34 9.79
N ILE A 23 -0.59 -7.18 9.40
CA ILE A 23 -0.50 -8.58 9.86
C ILE A 23 -0.02 -8.65 11.31
N LYS A 24 0.98 -7.85 11.69
CA LYS A 24 1.63 -7.97 13.01
C LYS A 24 1.33 -6.82 13.94
N LEU A 25 1.46 -5.59 13.46
CA LEU A 25 1.45 -4.41 14.32
C LEU A 25 0.02 -3.95 14.64
N LEU A 26 -0.87 -3.96 13.65
CA LEU A 26 -2.28 -3.62 13.90
C LEU A 26 -3.00 -4.63 14.79
N GLN A 27 -2.57 -5.89 14.80
CA GLN A 27 -3.08 -6.84 15.78
C GLN A 27 -2.72 -6.40 17.21
N GLN A 28 -1.50 -5.91 17.46
CA GLN A 28 -1.12 -5.40 18.78
C GLN A 28 -1.93 -4.14 19.16
N VAL A 29 -2.24 -3.28 18.19
CA VAL A 29 -3.10 -2.11 18.41
C VAL A 29 -4.52 -2.52 18.80
N ARG A 30 -5.11 -3.47 18.08
CA ARG A 30 -6.45 -4.00 18.38
C ARG A 30 -6.53 -4.68 19.75
N LEU A 31 -5.43 -5.28 20.20
CA LEU A 31 -5.31 -5.89 21.52
C LEU A 31 -5.00 -4.87 22.64
N GLY A 32 -4.88 -3.58 22.32
CA GLY A 32 -4.56 -2.52 23.29
C GLY A 32 -3.11 -2.53 23.79
N ARG A 33 -2.23 -3.32 23.17
CA ARG A 33 -0.81 -3.47 23.55
C ARG A 33 0.09 -2.41 22.91
N LEU A 34 -0.40 -1.78 21.84
CA LEU A 34 0.27 -0.68 21.14
C LEU A 34 -0.74 0.43 20.91
N LYS A 35 -0.35 1.69 21.12
CA LYS A 35 -1.23 2.82 20.83
C LYS A 35 -1.22 3.11 19.33
N PRO A 36 -2.36 3.43 18.70
CA PRO A 36 -2.37 3.84 17.29
C PRO A 36 -1.48 5.07 17.02
N SER A 37 -1.39 5.96 18.00
CA SER A 37 -0.58 7.18 17.95
C SER A 37 0.91 6.97 18.26
N ASP A 38 1.36 5.71 18.37
CA ASP A 38 2.76 5.40 18.64
C ASP A 38 3.65 5.87 17.48
N ALA A 39 4.71 6.61 17.79
CA ALA A 39 5.58 7.21 16.77
C ALA A 39 6.32 6.14 15.94
N GLY A 40 6.69 5.01 16.56
CA GLY A 40 7.33 3.89 15.86
C GLY A 40 6.36 3.18 14.92
N LEU A 41 5.11 2.97 15.37
CA LEU A 41 4.05 2.43 14.51
C LEU A 41 3.78 3.33 13.30
N ARG A 42 3.70 4.64 13.54
CA ARG A 42 3.53 5.62 12.47
C ARG A 42 4.68 5.55 11.47
N ALA A 43 5.93 5.60 11.93
CA ALA A 43 7.11 5.55 11.06
C ALA A 43 7.18 4.27 10.21
N VAL A 44 6.83 3.11 10.78
CA VAL A 44 6.75 1.86 10.02
C VAL A 44 5.64 1.92 8.96
N THR A 45 4.50 2.51 9.30
CA THR A 45 3.37 2.64 8.38
C THR A 45 3.71 3.60 7.23
N GLU A 46 4.30 4.77 7.51
CA GLU A 46 4.77 5.74 6.50
C GLU A 46 5.80 5.11 5.56
N SER A 47 6.78 4.37 6.10
CA SER A 47 7.76 3.62 5.30
C SER A 47 7.09 2.59 4.38
N TRP A 48 6.10 1.87 4.89
CA TRP A 48 5.32 0.91 4.10
C TRP A 48 4.51 1.60 2.98
N LEU A 49 3.92 2.78 3.24
CA LEU A 49 3.23 3.56 2.19
C LEU A 49 4.19 3.94 1.06
N GLY A 50 5.41 4.38 1.37
CA GLY A 50 6.42 4.69 0.37
C GLY A 50 6.89 3.47 -0.44
N ILE A 51 6.95 2.28 0.18
CA ILE A 51 7.20 1.02 -0.54
C ILE A 51 6.03 0.70 -1.48
N TYR A 52 4.81 0.88 -1.01
CA TYR A 52 3.61 0.64 -1.80
C TYR A 52 3.54 1.57 -3.01
N GLU A 53 3.84 2.86 -2.82
CA GLU A 53 3.85 3.87 -3.88
C GLU A 53 4.80 3.46 -5.02
N LYS A 54 6.00 3.00 -4.68
CA LYS A 54 6.99 2.49 -5.65
C LYS A 54 6.48 1.25 -6.39
N ALA A 55 5.82 0.34 -5.67
CA ALA A 55 5.26 -0.86 -6.26
C ALA A 55 4.15 -0.55 -7.28
N VAL A 56 3.21 0.34 -6.97
CA VAL A 56 2.14 0.72 -7.92
C VAL A 56 2.63 1.60 -9.07
N SER A 57 3.74 2.29 -8.88
CA SER A 57 4.38 3.11 -9.92
C SER A 57 5.33 2.31 -10.83
N THR A 58 5.41 0.99 -10.65
CA THR A 58 6.24 0.13 -11.50
C THR A 58 5.70 0.11 -12.93
N GLU A 59 6.57 0.39 -13.89
CA GLU A 59 6.20 0.36 -15.31
C GLU A 59 5.80 -1.04 -15.78
N GLY A 60 4.94 -1.07 -16.79
CA GLY A 60 4.46 -2.30 -17.42
C GLY A 60 3.15 -2.84 -16.83
N LEU A 61 2.81 -2.51 -15.59
CA LEU A 61 1.57 -3.00 -14.96
C LEU A 61 0.32 -2.65 -15.77
N THR A 62 -0.53 -3.65 -16.03
CA THR A 62 -1.84 -3.44 -16.65
C THR A 62 -2.85 -2.90 -15.64
N ARG A 63 -4.02 -2.43 -16.12
CA ARG A 63 -5.13 -2.08 -15.22
C ARG A 63 -5.56 -3.25 -14.34
N PHE A 64 -5.55 -4.48 -14.87
CA PHE A 64 -5.88 -5.67 -14.09
C PHE A 64 -4.85 -5.94 -12.99
N ASP A 65 -3.57 -5.80 -13.29
CA ASP A 65 -2.49 -5.91 -12.30
C ASP A 65 -2.65 -4.87 -11.19
N LEU A 66 -2.98 -3.62 -11.56
CA LEU A 66 -3.23 -2.53 -10.62
C LEU A 66 -4.49 -2.75 -9.77
N CYS A 67 -5.56 -3.35 -10.30
CA CYS A 67 -6.71 -3.74 -9.48
C CYS A 67 -6.32 -4.69 -8.34
N ARG A 68 -5.37 -5.61 -8.60
CA ARG A 68 -4.84 -6.54 -7.58
C ARG A 68 -3.94 -5.85 -6.56
N LEU A 69 -3.32 -4.73 -6.95
CA LEU A 69 -2.51 -3.88 -6.09
C LEU A 69 -3.31 -2.72 -5.46
N ASN A 70 -4.64 -2.69 -5.57
CA ASN A 70 -5.44 -1.59 -5.04
C ASN A 70 -5.12 -1.32 -3.54
N PRO A 71 -4.64 -0.10 -3.19
CA PRO A 71 -4.26 0.23 -1.81
C PRO A 71 -5.47 0.51 -0.90
N VAL A 72 -6.64 0.84 -1.45
CA VAL A 72 -7.83 1.30 -0.71
C VAL A 72 -8.23 0.38 0.44
N PRO A 73 -8.30 -0.95 0.29
CA PRO A 73 -8.70 -1.83 1.39
C PRO A 73 -7.76 -1.75 2.58
N ARG A 74 -6.46 -1.59 2.33
CA ARG A 74 -5.44 -1.52 3.40
C ARG A 74 -5.42 -0.14 4.05
N LEU A 75 -5.47 0.92 3.25
CA LEU A 75 -5.58 2.29 3.74
C LEU A 75 -6.80 2.45 4.65
N SER A 76 -7.97 1.94 4.23
CA SER A 76 -9.21 1.99 5.02
C SER A 76 -9.04 1.39 6.43
N VAL A 77 -8.27 0.30 6.56
CA VAL A 77 -8.00 -0.32 7.86
C VAL A 77 -7.05 0.54 8.71
N LEU A 78 -5.99 1.09 8.12
CA LEU A 78 -5.04 1.96 8.82
C LEU A 78 -5.71 3.24 9.34
N LEU A 79 -6.55 3.85 8.51
CA LEU A 79 -7.35 5.04 8.85
C LEU A 79 -8.36 4.73 9.95
N LYS A 80 -9.10 3.62 9.83
CA LYS A 80 -10.09 3.22 10.84
C LYS A 80 -9.47 2.94 12.21
N VAL A 81 -8.26 2.39 12.24
CA VAL A 81 -7.53 2.15 13.50
C VAL A 81 -6.93 3.44 14.07
N GLY A 82 -6.85 4.50 13.27
CA GLY A 82 -6.32 5.80 13.69
C GLY A 82 -4.80 5.85 13.73
N VAL A 83 -4.11 4.98 12.97
CA VAL A 83 -2.65 5.04 12.84
C VAL A 83 -2.23 6.23 11.97
N LEU A 84 -3.02 6.51 10.94
CA LEU A 84 -2.91 7.68 10.08
C LEU A 84 -4.29 8.32 9.93
N THR A 85 -4.30 9.58 9.51
CA THR A 85 -5.51 10.31 9.11
C THR A 85 -5.65 10.32 7.59
N ASP A 86 -6.86 10.57 7.11
CA ASP A 86 -7.15 10.78 5.68
C ASP A 86 -6.37 11.97 5.11
N ASP A 87 -6.14 12.99 5.94
CA ASP A 87 -5.37 14.17 5.60
C ASP A 87 -3.84 13.94 5.58
N HIS A 88 -3.38 12.71 5.84
CA HIS A 88 -1.94 12.43 5.89
C HIS A 88 -1.31 12.55 4.49
N PRO A 89 -0.18 13.27 4.34
CA PRO A 89 0.45 13.48 3.03
C PRO A 89 0.80 12.17 2.31
N ASP A 90 1.33 11.17 3.03
CA ASP A 90 1.70 9.88 2.43
C ASP A 90 0.50 9.05 1.98
N VAL A 91 -0.66 9.20 2.64
CA VAL A 91 -1.91 8.53 2.22
C VAL A 91 -2.35 9.10 0.88
N ARG A 92 -2.41 10.44 0.77
CA ARG A 92 -2.74 11.13 -0.48
C ARG A 92 -1.72 10.86 -1.59
N ALA A 93 -0.44 10.81 -1.26
CA ALA A 93 0.61 10.52 -2.23
C ALA A 93 0.40 9.13 -2.86
N LEU A 94 0.11 8.12 -2.04
CA LEU A 94 -0.18 6.77 -2.51
C LEU A 94 -1.45 6.68 -3.35
N GLU A 95 -2.54 7.32 -2.91
CA GLU A 95 -3.80 7.37 -3.66
C GLU A 95 -3.58 8.02 -5.04
N ALA A 96 -2.93 9.18 -5.07
CA ALA A 96 -2.64 9.89 -6.30
C ALA A 96 -1.67 9.10 -7.21
N ALA A 97 -0.69 8.39 -6.64
CA ALA A 97 0.20 7.52 -7.41
C ALA A 97 -0.55 6.36 -8.05
N TYR A 98 -1.46 5.73 -7.31
CA TYR A 98 -2.32 4.67 -7.82
C TYR A 98 -3.23 5.16 -8.94
N GLU A 99 -3.91 6.29 -8.75
CA GLU A 99 -4.77 6.90 -9.78
C GLU A 99 -3.99 7.24 -11.05
N ARG A 100 -2.80 7.83 -10.91
CA ARG A 100 -1.91 8.12 -12.05
C ARG A 100 -1.49 6.85 -12.77
N ALA A 101 -1.09 5.80 -12.04
CA ALA A 101 -0.72 4.52 -12.62
C ALA A 101 -1.91 3.90 -13.37
N PHE A 102 -3.10 3.93 -12.77
CA PHE A 102 -4.32 3.36 -13.34
C PHE A 102 -4.77 4.11 -14.61
N ALA A 103 -4.68 5.44 -14.61
CA ALA A 103 -5.00 6.26 -15.77
C ALA A 103 -4.05 6.01 -16.95
N ARG A 104 -2.75 5.80 -16.67
CA ARG A 104 -1.71 5.54 -17.68
C ARG A 104 -1.70 4.11 -18.19
N ALA A 105 -2.10 3.15 -17.37
CA ALA A 105 -2.15 1.75 -17.76
C ALA A 105 -3.19 1.54 -18.86
N ALA A 106 -2.81 0.81 -19.90
CA ALA A 106 -3.73 0.36 -20.93
C ALA A 106 -4.81 -0.55 -20.30
N GLY A 107 -6.04 -0.44 -20.81
CA GLY A 107 -7.03 -1.52 -20.65
C GLY A 107 -6.49 -2.76 -21.34
N GLU A 108 -6.66 -3.92 -20.71
CA GLU A 108 -6.09 -5.21 -21.16
C GLU A 108 -6.19 -5.47 -22.66
#